data_AF-U7QK69-F1
#
_entry.id   AF-U7QK69-F1
#
_cell.length_a   1.000
_cell.length_b   1.000
_cell.length_c   1.000
_cell.angle_alpha   90.00
_cell.angle_beta   90.00
_cell.angle_gamma   90.00
#
_symmetry.space_group_name_H-M   'P 1'
#
loop_
_entity.id
_entity.type
_entity.pdbx_description
1 polymer ?
#
loop_
_entity_poly.entity_id
_entity_poly.type
_entity_poly.pdbx_seq_one_letter_code
_entity_poly.pdbx_strand_id
1 'polypeptide(L)'
;MMYLTLPSVYLANSGVPLFTQSIFYQVLLLIPIIFIEAFIHRKILKLKIYRSISIAFSTNLISTFIGVLLLLIAGSIYCCLPFYFPLLPLELIVTLIPMFFVSFLLELALGYIVLKEVEKTRIHQSFFKANLFTYLMLETLAITQLIRGYWS
;
A
#
# COMPACT_ATOMS: atom_id res chain seq x y z
N MET A 1 39.29 -8.01 2.51
CA MET A 1 38.04 -8.49 3.12
C MET A 1 37.22 -7.24 3.46
N MET A 2 36.32 -6.86 2.55
CA MET A 2 35.65 -5.56 2.58
C MET A 2 34.51 -5.63 3.60
N TYR A 3 34.63 -4.86 4.68
CA TYR A 3 33.58 -4.72 5.68
C TYR A 3 32.38 -3.99 5.04
N LEU A 4 31.32 -4.75 4.74
CA LEU A 4 30.02 -4.18 4.43
C LEU A 4 29.41 -3.61 5.72
N THR A 5 29.84 -2.43 6.12
CA THR A 5 29.17 -1.63 7.15
C THR A 5 27.91 -1.00 6.55
N LEU A 6 26.93 -1.82 6.22
CA LEU A 6 25.60 -1.37 5.83
C LEU A 6 24.75 -1.25 7.10
N PRO A 7 24.38 -0.03 7.53
CA PRO A 7 23.53 0.18 8.70
C PRO A 7 22.23 -0.62 8.65
N SER A 8 21.75 -0.91 7.44
CA SER A 8 20.58 -1.75 7.17
C SER A 8 20.73 -3.19 7.67
N VAL A 9 21.93 -3.77 7.61
CA VAL A 9 22.21 -5.13 8.14
C VAL A 9 22.23 -5.12 9.66
N TYR A 10 22.71 -4.04 10.27
CA TYR A 10 22.72 -3.86 11.73
C TYR A 10 21.29 -3.62 12.27
N LEU A 11 20.46 -2.87 11.55
CA LEU A 11 19.03 -2.71 11.83
C LEU A 11 18.26 -4.03 11.69
N ALA A 12 18.53 -4.81 10.64
CA ALA A 12 17.96 -6.15 10.46
C ALA A 12 18.33 -7.11 11.61
N ASN A 13 19.56 -7.03 12.13
CA ASN A 13 19.99 -7.80 13.30
C ASN A 13 19.52 -7.24 14.65
N SER A 14 19.15 -5.95 14.72
CA SER A 14 18.64 -5.32 15.96
C SER A 14 17.20 -5.73 16.30
N GLY A 15 16.55 -6.51 15.43
CA GLY A 15 15.16 -6.89 15.58
C GLY A 15 14.20 -5.70 15.46
N VAL A 16 14.67 -4.50 15.12
CA VAL A 16 13.83 -3.38 14.71
C VAL A 16 13.41 -3.66 13.27
N PRO A 17 12.18 -4.12 13.04
CA PRO A 17 11.75 -4.42 11.69
C PRO A 17 11.82 -3.10 10.90
N LEU A 18 12.42 -3.11 9.70
CA LEU A 18 12.40 -2.00 8.72
C LEU A 18 10.99 -1.41 8.53
N PHE A 19 9.98 -2.19 8.90
CA PHE A 19 8.57 -1.90 9.03
C PHE A 19 8.21 -0.74 9.98
N THR A 20 8.94 -0.47 11.06
CA THR A 20 8.61 0.66 11.97
C THR A 20 8.80 2.02 11.32
N GLN A 21 9.84 2.18 10.49
CA GLN A 21 9.99 3.38 9.65
C GLN A 21 8.94 3.41 8.53
N SER A 22 8.60 2.25 7.95
CA SER A 22 7.59 2.12 6.89
C SER A 22 6.19 2.58 7.33
N ILE A 23 5.75 2.24 8.55
CA ILE A 23 4.41 2.61 9.07
C ILE A 23 4.27 4.14 9.16
N PHE A 24 5.31 4.86 9.62
CA PHE A 24 5.25 6.32 9.70
C PHE A 24 5.10 6.96 8.31
N TYR A 25 5.84 6.47 7.31
CA TYR A 25 5.70 6.94 5.92
C TYR A 25 4.33 6.57 5.32
N GLN A 26 3.78 5.40 5.62
CA GLN A 26 2.44 5.00 5.15
C GLN A 26 1.35 5.93 5.70
N VAL A 27 1.42 6.31 6.99
CA VAL A 27 0.48 7.26 7.59
C VAL A 27 0.59 8.64 6.93
N LEU A 28 1.80 9.13 6.67
CA LEU A 28 2.00 10.40 5.97
C LEU A 28 1.50 10.35 4.53
N LEU A 29 1.69 9.23 3.83
CA LEU A 29 1.24 9.03 2.46
C LEU A 29 -0.28 8.82 2.35
N LEU A 30 -0.95 8.47 3.43
CA LEU A 30 -2.41 8.33 3.46
C LEU A 30 -3.10 9.63 3.03
N ILE A 31 -2.58 10.78 3.47
CA ILE A 31 -3.14 12.10 3.16
C ILE A 31 -3.15 12.36 1.63
N PRO A 32 -2.00 12.35 0.91
CA PRO A 32 -1.99 12.54 -0.54
C PRO A 32 -2.74 11.44 -1.28
N ILE A 33 -2.69 10.19 -0.82
CA ILE A 33 -3.45 9.07 -1.41
C ILE A 33 -4.95 9.37 -1.40
N ILE A 34 -5.51 9.74 -0.24
CA ILE A 34 -6.94 10.05 -0.10
C ILE A 34 -7.35 11.18 -1.04
N PHE A 35 -6.54 12.24 -1.16
CA PHE A 35 -6.85 13.35 -2.08
C PHE A 35 -6.84 12.93 -3.54
N ILE A 36 -5.87 12.13 -3.95
CA ILE A 36 -5.75 11.62 -5.33
C ILE A 36 -6.94 10.72 -5.66
N GLU A 37 -7.27 9.77 -4.80
CA GLU A 37 -8.40 8.86 -5.03
C GLU A 37 -9.73 9.60 -5.01
N ALA A 38 -9.93 10.52 -4.07
CA ALA A 38 -11.12 11.37 -4.04
C ALA A 38 -11.28 12.17 -5.34
N PHE A 39 -10.18 12.68 -5.91
CA PHE A 39 -10.20 13.36 -7.20
C PHE A 39 -10.60 12.43 -8.35
N ILE A 40 -10.01 11.23 -8.42
CA ILE A 40 -10.33 10.22 -9.44
C ILE A 40 -11.79 9.77 -9.33
N HIS A 41 -12.26 9.47 -8.12
CA HIS A 41 -13.63 9.09 -7.83
C HIS A 41 -14.62 10.19 -8.21
N ARG A 42 -14.32 11.45 -7.88
CA ARG A 42 -15.15 12.58 -8.29
C ARG A 42 -15.27 12.67 -9.82
N LYS A 43 -14.16 12.49 -10.55
CA LYS A 43 -14.14 12.58 -12.01
C LYS A 43 -14.93 11.45 -12.68
N ILE A 44 -14.84 10.23 -12.16
CA ILE A 44 -15.44 9.04 -12.79
C ILE A 44 -16.89 8.82 -12.31
N LEU A 45 -17.13 8.89 -11.01
CA LEU A 45 -18.44 8.62 -10.39
C LEU A 45 -19.35 9.84 -10.37
N LYS A 46 -18.82 11.04 -10.70
CA LYS A 46 -19.54 12.33 -10.68
C LYS A 46 -20.19 12.65 -9.32
N LEU A 47 -19.57 12.19 -8.24
CA LEU A 47 -20.03 12.44 -6.88
C LEU A 47 -19.64 13.85 -6.40
N LYS A 48 -20.34 14.33 -5.36
CA LYS A 48 -19.94 15.53 -4.65
C LYS A 48 -18.63 15.29 -3.90
N ILE A 49 -17.79 16.33 -3.78
CA ILE A 49 -16.42 16.20 -3.25
C ILE A 49 -16.36 15.57 -1.85
N TYR A 50 -17.27 15.94 -0.94
CA TYR A 50 -17.32 15.37 0.41
C TYR A 50 -17.57 13.85 0.39
N ARG A 51 -18.42 13.38 -0.54
CA ARG A 51 -18.73 11.96 -0.68
C ARG A 51 -17.55 11.21 -1.27
N SER A 52 -16.86 11.79 -2.24
CA SER A 52 -15.62 11.22 -2.79
C SER A 52 -14.51 11.12 -1.75
N ILE A 53 -14.32 12.15 -0.93
CA ILE A 53 -13.34 12.14 0.18
C ILE A 53 -13.72 11.09 1.22
N SER A 54 -14.99 11.04 1.63
CA SER A 54 -15.45 10.05 2.62
C SER A 54 -15.25 8.62 2.13
N ILE A 55 -15.52 8.34 0.85
CA ILE A 55 -15.32 7.02 0.28
C ILE A 55 -13.84 6.69 0.26
N ALA A 56 -13.00 7.56 -0.33
CA ALA A 56 -11.56 7.36 -0.39
C ALA A 56 -10.95 7.17 1.01
N PHE A 57 -11.37 7.95 2.00
CA PHE A 57 -10.93 7.80 3.39
C PHE A 57 -11.31 6.43 3.97
N SER A 58 -12.59 6.04 3.88
CA SER A 58 -13.07 4.77 4.43
C SER A 58 -12.42 3.58 3.74
N THR A 59 -12.28 3.61 2.42
CA THR A 59 -11.67 2.52 1.66
C THR A 59 -10.19 2.35 1.99
N ASN A 60 -9.41 3.44 2.02
CA ASN A 60 -7.99 3.39 2.38
C ASN A 60 -7.77 2.97 3.83
N LEU A 61 -8.62 3.41 4.76
CA LEU A 61 -8.49 3.03 6.17
C LEU A 61 -8.74 1.53 6.35
N ILE A 62 -9.81 1.01 5.74
CA ILE A 62 -10.16 -0.41 5.82
C ILE A 62 -9.10 -1.27 5.11
N SER A 63 -8.66 -0.89 3.92
CA SER A 63 -7.63 -1.63 3.17
C SER A 63 -6.29 -1.61 3.90
N THR A 64 -5.90 -0.50 4.52
CA THR A 64 -4.70 -0.41 5.35
C THR A 64 -4.78 -1.34 6.56
N PHE A 65 -5.91 -1.34 7.28
CA PHE A 65 -6.09 -2.21 8.45
C PHE A 65 -6.03 -3.70 8.08
N ILE A 66 -6.72 -4.09 7.01
CA ILE A 66 -6.70 -5.47 6.50
C ILE A 66 -5.30 -5.83 5.98
N GLY A 67 -4.61 -4.90 5.32
CA GLY A 67 -3.26 -5.09 4.85
C GLY A 67 -2.26 -5.35 5.97
N VAL A 68 -2.33 -4.58 7.06
CA VAL A 68 -1.50 -4.83 8.26
C VAL A 68 -1.78 -6.21 8.83
N LEU A 69 -3.05 -6.62 8.94
CA LEU A 69 -3.41 -7.94 9.45
C LEU A 69 -2.86 -9.07 8.58
N LEU A 70 -3.01 -8.96 7.25
CA LEU A 70 -2.48 -9.95 6.31
C LEU A 70 -0.96 -10.02 6.36
N LEU A 71 -0.28 -8.88 6.51
CA LEU A 71 1.17 -8.82 6.61
C LEU A 71 1.67 -9.47 7.90
N LEU A 72 0.99 -9.27 9.03
CA LEU A 72 1.33 -9.94 10.30
C LEU A 72 1.15 -11.47 10.20
N ILE A 73 0.09 -11.93 9.54
CA ILE A 73 -0.17 -13.36 9.31
C ILE A 73 0.89 -13.94 8.37
N ALA A 74 1.19 -13.26 7.27
CA ALA A 74 2.23 -13.70 6.34
C ALA A 74 3.59 -13.76 7.05
N GLY A 75 3.96 -12.72 7.80
CA GLY A 75 5.21 -12.66 8.54
C GLY A 75 5.37 -13.78 9.57
N SER A 76 4.30 -14.15 10.28
CA SER A 76 4.35 -15.26 11.24
C SER A 76 4.53 -16.62 10.57
N ILE A 77 3.96 -16.82 9.38
CA ILE A 77 4.18 -18.02 8.56
C ILE A 77 5.62 -18.03 8.01
N TYR A 78 6.12 -16.90 7.51
CA TYR A 78 7.48 -16.77 6.99
C TYR A 78 8.55 -17.03 8.06
N CYS A 79 8.32 -16.64 9.31
CA CYS A 79 9.23 -16.92 10.43
C CYS A 79 9.43 -18.44 10.68
N CYS A 80 8.47 -19.26 10.26
CA CYS A 80 8.50 -20.71 10.43
C CYS A 80 9.05 -21.47 9.22
N LEU A 81 9.47 -20.78 8.15
CA LEU A 81 10.05 -21.42 6.95
C LEU A 81 11.57 -21.64 7.12
N PRO A 82 12.11 -22.79 6.65
CA PRO A 82 13.52 -23.15 6.82
C PRO A 82 14.50 -22.29 5.99
N PHE A 83 14.01 -21.48 5.05
CA PHE A 83 14.81 -20.56 4.24
C PHE A 83 14.50 -19.12 4.63
N TYR A 84 15.26 -18.58 5.58
CA TYR A 84 15.26 -17.15 5.90
C TYR A 84 16.09 -16.40 4.85
N PHE A 85 15.44 -15.83 3.84
CA PHE A 85 16.12 -14.88 2.97
C PHE A 85 16.15 -13.51 3.69
N PRO A 86 17.30 -12.82 3.79
CA PRO A 86 17.33 -11.44 4.25
C PRO A 86 16.60 -10.60 3.20
N LEU A 87 15.33 -10.31 3.49
CA LEU A 87 14.44 -9.61 2.58
C LEU A 87 14.82 -8.13 2.51
N LEU A 88 15.60 -7.83 1.46
CA LEU A 88 16.03 -6.52 1.00
C LEU A 88 14.82 -5.63 0.61
N PRO A 89 15.01 -4.32 0.32
CA PRO A 89 13.96 -3.42 -0.19
C PRO A 89 13.18 -3.91 -1.43
N LEU A 90 13.63 -4.98 -2.10
CA LEU A 90 12.87 -5.72 -3.11
C LEU A 90 11.54 -6.30 -2.57
N GLU A 91 11.46 -6.63 -1.27
CA GLU A 91 10.25 -7.15 -0.64
C GLU A 91 9.08 -6.18 -0.75
N LEU A 92 9.32 -4.87 -0.57
CA LEU A 92 8.27 -3.85 -0.71
C LEU A 92 7.69 -3.86 -2.13
N ILE A 93 8.52 -3.99 -3.15
CA ILE A 93 8.07 -4.02 -4.56
C ILE A 93 7.25 -5.28 -4.83
N VAL A 94 7.74 -6.44 -4.41
CA VAL A 94 7.06 -7.73 -4.65
C VAL A 94 5.76 -7.82 -3.85
N THR A 95 5.70 -7.26 -2.65
CA THR A 95 4.49 -7.27 -1.79
C THR A 95 3.44 -6.25 -2.22
N LEU A 96 3.81 -5.14 -2.86
CA LEU A 96 2.85 -4.17 -3.38
C LEU A 96 1.93 -4.77 -4.44
N ILE A 97 2.41 -5.70 -5.27
CA ILE A 97 1.61 -6.36 -6.32
C ILE A 97 0.42 -7.16 -5.75
N PRO A 98 0.59 -8.13 -4.85
CA PRO A 98 -0.54 -8.82 -4.24
C PRO A 98 -1.40 -7.89 -3.39
N MET A 99 -0.79 -6.90 -2.71
CA MET A 99 -1.53 -5.91 -1.93
C MET A 99 -2.45 -5.05 -2.79
N PHE A 100 -2.04 -4.70 -4.02
CA PHE A 100 -2.89 -4.00 -4.98
C PHE A 100 -4.19 -4.77 -5.23
N PHE A 101 -4.12 -6.07 -5.50
CA PHE A 101 -5.31 -6.88 -5.77
C PHE A 101 -6.20 -6.99 -4.53
N VAL A 102 -5.61 -7.17 -3.35
CA VAL A 102 -6.36 -7.20 -2.08
C VAL A 102 -7.10 -5.88 -1.86
N SER A 103 -6.40 -4.74 -1.99
CA SER A 103 -7.01 -3.41 -1.84
C SER A 103 -8.14 -3.24 -2.86
N PHE A 104 -7.86 -3.45 -4.15
CA PHE A 104 -8.84 -3.32 -5.20
C PHE A 104 -10.11 -4.14 -4.96
N LEU A 105 -9.98 -5.41 -4.55
CA LEU A 105 -11.13 -6.28 -4.29
C LEU A 105 -11.95 -5.82 -3.08
N LEU A 106 -11.29 -5.42 -2.00
CA LEU A 106 -11.96 -4.91 -0.79
C LEU A 106 -12.72 -3.62 -1.09
N GLU A 107 -12.08 -2.70 -1.80
CA GLU A 107 -12.67 -1.42 -2.14
C GLU A 107 -13.82 -1.55 -3.12
N LEU A 108 -13.73 -2.48 -4.07
CA LEU A 108 -14.83 -2.80 -4.98
C LEU A 108 -16.03 -3.37 -4.20
N ALA A 109 -15.79 -4.26 -3.25
CA ALA A 109 -16.85 -4.80 -2.38
C ALA A 109 -17.53 -3.69 -1.58
N LEU A 110 -16.75 -2.81 -0.95
CA LEU A 110 -17.28 -1.64 -0.23
C LEU A 110 -18.03 -0.68 -1.18
N GLY A 111 -17.47 -0.43 -2.36
CA GLY A 111 -18.06 0.41 -3.39
C GLY A 111 -19.45 -0.08 -3.81
N TYR A 112 -19.62 -1.38 -4.05
CA TYR A 112 -20.93 -1.95 -4.38
C TYR A 112 -21.95 -1.87 -3.23
N ILE A 113 -21.49 -1.88 -1.97
CA ILE A 113 -22.35 -1.75 -0.80
C ILE A 113 -22.79 -0.29 -0.60
N VAL A 114 -21.87 0.67 -0.77
CA VAL A 114 -22.06 2.09 -0.44
C VAL A 114 -22.65 2.90 -1.61
N LEU A 115 -22.30 2.56 -2.84
CA LEU A 115 -22.69 3.29 -4.06
C LEU A 115 -23.74 2.54 -4.87
N LYS A 116 -24.82 2.11 -4.21
CA LYS A 116 -25.91 1.33 -4.85
C LYS A 116 -26.58 2.07 -6.00
N GLU A 117 -26.53 3.41 -5.98
CA GLU A 117 -27.10 4.26 -7.02
C GLU A 117 -26.21 4.43 -8.27
N VAL A 118 -24.95 3.99 -8.21
CA VAL A 118 -24.00 4.14 -9.32
C VAL A 118 -23.88 2.84 -10.10
N GLU A 119 -23.75 2.96 -11.43
CA GLU A 119 -23.53 1.82 -12.31
C GLU A 119 -22.26 1.04 -11.94
N LYS A 120 -22.37 -0.29 -11.81
CA LYS A 120 -21.26 -1.18 -11.42
C LYS A 120 -20.01 -1.01 -12.29
N THR A 121 -20.19 -0.81 -13.60
CA THR A 121 -19.09 -0.57 -14.55
C THR A 121 -18.27 0.65 -14.17
N ARG A 122 -18.93 1.74 -13.75
CA ARG A 122 -18.26 2.98 -13.34
C ARG A 122 -17.58 2.83 -11.99
N ILE A 123 -18.19 2.10 -11.06
CA ILE A 123 -17.59 1.74 -9.77
C ILE A 123 -16.28 1.00 -10.02
N HIS A 124 -16.32 -0.06 -10.83
CA HIS A 124 -15.12 -0.86 -11.16
C HIS A 124 -14.02 -0.01 -11.80
N GLN A 125 -14.35 0.78 -12.82
CA GLN A 125 -13.38 1.67 -13.48
C GLN A 125 -12.79 2.71 -12.53
N SER A 126 -13.60 3.23 -11.61
CA SER A 126 -13.18 4.23 -10.63
C SER A 126 -12.19 3.66 -9.63
N PHE A 127 -12.52 2.54 -8.98
CA PHE A 127 -11.66 1.90 -8.00
C PHE A 127 -10.39 1.33 -8.63
N PHE A 128 -10.49 0.74 -9.83
CA PHE A 128 -9.32 0.23 -10.53
C PHE A 128 -8.33 1.35 -10.88
N LYS A 129 -8.81 2.46 -11.45
CA LYS A 129 -7.94 3.59 -11.80
C LYS A 129 -7.36 4.30 -10.58
N ALA A 130 -8.14 4.41 -9.50
CA ALA A 130 -7.68 4.98 -8.24
C ALA A 130 -6.53 4.15 -7.64
N ASN A 131 -6.77 2.84 -7.42
CA ASN A 131 -5.78 1.92 -6.88
C ASN A 131 -4.55 1.81 -7.78
N LEU A 132 -4.73 1.74 -9.11
CA LEU A 132 -3.60 1.61 -10.02
C LEU A 132 -2.67 2.82 -9.90
N PHE A 133 -3.25 4.02 -9.84
CA PHE A 133 -2.47 5.24 -9.71
C PHE A 133 -1.74 5.30 -8.37
N THR A 134 -2.42 4.99 -7.27
CA THR A 134 -1.84 5.06 -5.92
C THR A 134 -0.75 4.01 -5.71
N TYR A 135 -0.93 2.79 -6.19
CA TYR A 135 0.09 1.75 -6.13
C TYR A 135 1.30 2.05 -7.04
N LEU A 136 1.10 2.60 -8.24
CA LEU A 136 2.22 3.06 -9.08
C LEU A 136 3.02 4.18 -8.40
N MET A 137 2.33 5.09 -7.71
CA MET A 137 3.00 6.14 -6.92
C MET A 137 3.82 5.55 -5.77
N LEU A 138 3.26 4.59 -5.03
CA LEU A 138 3.95 3.89 -3.95
C LEU A 138 5.16 3.08 -4.45
N GLU A 139 5.01 2.39 -5.58
CA GLU A 139 6.09 1.63 -6.21
C GLU A 139 7.23 2.55 -6.69
N THR A 140 6.90 3.69 -7.28
CA THR A 140 7.90 4.71 -7.66
C THR A 140 8.67 5.22 -6.45
N LEU A 141 7.99 5.44 -5.32
CA LEU A 141 8.61 5.84 -4.06
C LEU A 141 9.53 4.75 -3.51
N ALA A 142 9.07 3.49 -3.51
CA ALA A 142 9.87 2.34 -3.08
C ALA A 142 11.14 2.18 -3.93
N ILE A 143 11.03 2.31 -5.25
CA ILE A 143 12.19 2.28 -6.17
C ILE A 143 13.14 3.44 -5.88
N THR A 144 12.63 4.65 -5.68
CA THR A 144 13.45 5.83 -5.37
C THR A 144 14.20 5.66 -4.05
N GLN A 145 13.54 5.11 -3.03
CA GLN A 145 14.16 4.80 -1.74
C GLN A 145 15.20 3.69 -1.87
N LEU A 146 14.94 2.65 -2.66
CA LEU A 146 15.89 1.59 -2.95
C LEU A 146 17.13 2.16 -3.63
N ILE A 147 16.98 2.96 -4.68
CA ILE A 147 18.09 3.63 -5.35
C ILE A 147 18.85 4.48 -4.34
N ARG A 148 18.20 5.42 -3.65
CA ARG A 148 18.87 6.31 -2.70
C ARG A 148 19.61 5.54 -1.59
N GLY A 149 19.01 4.48 -1.05
CA GLY A 149 19.60 3.63 -0.01
C GLY A 149 20.79 2.80 -0.47
N TYR A 150 20.92 2.53 -1.77
CA TYR A 150 22.13 1.91 -2.35
C TYR A 150 23.29 2.91 -2.53
N TRP A 151 22.99 4.21 -2.66
CA TRP A 151 23.97 5.27 -2.93
C TRP A 151 24.33 6.12 -1.69
N SER A 152 23.73 5.84 -0.53
CA SER A 152 23.96 6.54 0.75
C SER A 152 24.72 5.65 1.72
#